data_AF-A0A9E2D2K6-F1
#
_entry.id   AF-A0A9E2D2K6-F1
#
_cell.length_a   1.000
_cell.length_b   1.000
_cell.length_c   1.000
_cell.angle_alpha   90.00
_cell.angle_beta   90.00
_cell.angle_gamma   90.00
#
_symmetry.space_group_name_H-M   'P 1'
#
loop_
_entity.id
_entity.type
_entity.pdbx_description
1 polymer ?
#
loop_
_entity_poly.entity_id
_entity_poly.type
_entity_poly.pdbx_seq_one_letter_code
_entity_poly.pdbx_strand_id
1 'polypeptide(L)'
;MKIGKIALSLSGIALLIIIFLITKNYCLDKGILALKEEKYGSAIKYLKPMAILGEEDAQNLIGECYALGFGVPKDVEKAIYWFRRGTKKSNCSGDECIAADLYFVGEKYLNGVGVKKDRKEAIFWIKKAAENRYPKAIDFLAENKIN
;
A
#
# COMPACT_ATOMS: atom_id res chain seq x y z
N MET A 1 25.41 4.43 46.44
CA MET A 1 24.67 3.63 45.43
C MET A 1 23.88 4.59 44.55
N LYS A 2 24.44 5.03 43.41
CA LYS A 2 23.82 5.99 42.49
C LYS A 2 22.82 5.25 41.61
N ILE A 3 21.53 5.39 41.90
CA ILE A 3 20.48 4.98 40.97
C ILE A 3 20.21 6.20 40.08
N GLY A 4 20.85 6.22 38.91
CA GLY A 4 20.67 7.28 37.91
C GLY A 4 19.24 7.29 37.41
N LYS A 5 18.42 8.19 37.96
CA LYS A 5 17.13 8.53 37.37
C LYS A 5 17.42 9.25 36.06
N ILE A 6 17.15 8.57 34.95
CA ILE A 6 17.08 9.16 33.62
C ILE A 6 15.90 10.15 33.65
N ALA A 7 16.17 11.39 34.04
CA ALA A 7 15.27 12.50 33.85
C ALA A 7 15.36 12.90 32.38
N LEU A 8 14.60 12.21 31.53
CA LEU A 8 14.29 12.72 30.20
C LEU A 8 13.58 14.05 30.38
N SER A 9 14.28 15.16 30.18
CA SER A 9 13.65 16.48 30.16
C SER A 9 12.59 16.50 29.05
N LEU A 10 11.50 17.26 29.22
CA LEU A 10 10.49 17.44 28.17
C LEU A 10 11.12 17.88 26.83
N SER A 11 12.27 18.56 26.85
CA SER A 11 13.07 18.90 25.67
C SER A 11 13.73 17.69 24.98
N GLY A 12 14.17 16.67 25.73
CA GLY A 12 14.79 15.47 25.18
C GLY A 12 13.79 14.53 24.49
N ILE A 13 12.59 14.39 25.06
CA ILE A 13 11.50 13.59 24.46
C ILE A 13 11.03 14.26 23.15
N ALA A 14 10.89 15.59 23.14
CA ALA A 14 10.53 16.33 21.94
C ALA A 14 11.54 16.14 20.79
N LEU A 15 12.84 16.16 21.10
CA LEU A 15 13.88 15.94 20.08
C LEU A 15 13.83 14.52 19.50
N LEU A 16 13.62 13.49 20.33
CA LEU A 16 13.48 12.11 19.87
C LEU A 16 12.25 11.92 18.96
N ILE A 17 11.13 12.55 19.30
CA ILE A 17 9.91 12.53 18.46
C ILE A 17 10.20 13.18 17.10
N ILE A 18 10.88 14.34 17.07
CA ILE A 18 11.24 15.02 15.82
C ILE A 18 12.14 14.14 14.95
N ILE A 19 13.18 13.54 15.52
CA ILE A 19 14.09 12.64 14.79
C ILE A 19 13.32 11.44 14.22
N PHE A 20 12.39 10.87 15.00
CA PHE A 20 11.54 9.77 14.54
C PHE A 20 10.69 10.18 13.34
N LEU A 21 10.02 11.33 13.40
CA LEU A 21 9.19 11.84 12.29
C LEU A 21 10.01 12.12 11.03
N ILE A 22 11.20 12.72 11.16
CA ILE A 22 12.10 12.96 10.03
C ILE A 22 12.53 11.63 9.38
N THR A 23 12.90 10.65 10.19
CA THR A 23 13.33 9.33 9.71
C THR A 23 12.20 8.62 8.98
N LYS A 24 10.98 8.74 9.49
CA LYS A 24 9.77 8.17 8.89
C LYS A 24 9.51 8.75 7.50
N ASN A 25 9.47 10.08 7.39
CA ASN A 25 9.27 10.77 6.11
C ASN A 25 10.38 10.41 5.11
N TYR A 26 11.64 10.41 5.55
CA TYR A 26 12.77 10.01 4.72
C TYR A 26 12.62 8.58 4.16
N CYS A 27 12.24 7.61 5.00
CA CYS A 27 12.04 6.23 4.55
C CYS A 27 10.90 6.13 3.53
N LEU A 28 9.78 6.81 3.78
CA LEU A 28 8.64 6.80 2.87
C LEU A 28 9.00 7.39 1.50
N ASP A 29 9.65 8.56 1.48
CA ASP A 29 10.07 9.24 0.25
C ASP A 29 11.06 8.38 -0.55
N LYS A 30 12.03 7.76 0.12
CA LYS A 30 12.99 6.84 -0.52
C LYS A 30 12.30 5.60 -1.08
N GLY A 31 11.31 5.06 -0.37
CA GLY A 31 10.50 3.94 -0.84
C GLY A 31 9.73 4.28 -2.11
N ILE A 32 9.03 5.42 -2.12
CA ILE A 32 8.27 5.91 -3.27
C ILE A 32 9.20 6.21 -4.46
N LEU A 33 10.34 6.85 -4.22
CA LEU A 33 11.33 7.10 -5.26
C LEU A 33 11.84 5.79 -5.87
N ALA A 34 12.15 4.80 -5.03
CA ALA A 34 12.60 3.49 -5.51
C ALA A 34 11.53 2.78 -6.36
N LEU A 35 10.23 2.94 -6.07
CA LEU A 35 9.15 2.44 -6.93
C LEU A 35 9.15 3.13 -8.29
N LYS A 36 9.29 4.46 -8.32
CA LYS A 36 9.35 5.25 -9.56
C LYS A 36 10.56 4.90 -10.42
N GLU A 37 11.68 4.56 -9.79
CA GLU A 37 12.90 4.11 -10.46
C GLU A 37 12.90 2.60 -10.75
N GLU A 38 11.78 1.89 -10.52
CA GLU A 38 11.63 0.44 -10.71
C GLU A 38 12.63 -0.42 -9.90
N LYS A 39 13.20 0.15 -8.84
CA LYS A 39 14.11 -0.52 -7.89
C LYS A 39 13.30 -1.20 -6.80
N TYR A 40 12.47 -2.16 -7.20
CA TYR A 40 11.44 -2.72 -6.32
C TYR A 40 11.97 -3.40 -5.05
N GLY A 41 13.12 -4.08 -5.11
CA GLY A 41 13.74 -4.65 -3.90
C GLY A 41 14.12 -3.59 -2.87
N SER A 42 14.61 -2.43 -3.33
CA SER A 42 14.89 -1.28 -2.47
C SER A 42 13.60 -0.64 -1.96
N ALA A 43 12.58 -0.52 -2.80
CA ALA A 43 11.28 0.00 -2.39
C ALA A 43 10.69 -0.80 -1.22
N ILE A 44 10.65 -2.13 -1.33
CA ILE A 44 10.20 -3.02 -0.25
C ILE A 44 11.00 -2.81 1.03
N LYS A 45 12.32 -2.67 0.92
CA LYS A 45 13.21 -2.45 2.08
C LYS A 45 12.83 -1.18 2.87
N TYR A 46 12.48 -0.10 2.18
CA TYR A 46 12.11 1.17 2.81
C TYR A 46 10.64 1.22 3.26
N LEU A 47 9.72 0.67 2.45
CA LEU A 47 8.28 0.77 2.71
C LEU A 47 7.79 -0.22 3.75
N LYS A 48 8.35 -1.43 3.83
CA LYS A 48 7.85 -2.49 4.72
C LYS A 48 7.91 -2.10 6.20
N PRO A 49 9.00 -1.49 6.73
CA PRO A 49 9.02 -0.97 8.09
C PRO A 49 7.94 0.09 8.34
N MET A 50 7.72 1.01 7.38
CA MET A 50 6.71 2.07 7.50
C MET A 50 5.29 1.49 7.52
N ALA A 51 5.02 0.48 6.68
CA ALA A 51 3.74 -0.22 6.66
C ALA A 51 3.46 -0.94 7.99
N ILE A 52 4.49 -1.51 8.62
CA ILE A 52 4.41 -2.13 9.95
C ILE A 52 4.09 -1.09 11.03
N LEU A 53 4.71 0.10 10.95
CA LEU A 53 4.45 1.23 11.85
C LEU A 53 3.05 1.85 11.69
N GLY A 54 2.29 1.45 10.67
CA GLY A 54 0.92 1.92 10.49
C GLY A 54 0.78 3.14 9.59
N GLU A 55 1.79 3.42 8.76
CA GLU A 55 1.71 4.45 7.72
C GLU A 55 0.84 3.95 6.57
N GLU A 56 -0.26 4.65 6.31
CA GLU A 56 -1.31 4.23 5.37
C GLU A 56 -0.77 4.16 3.94
N ASP A 57 -0.05 5.18 3.49
CA ASP A 57 0.58 5.21 2.17
C ASP A 57 1.51 4.00 1.97
N ALA A 58 2.32 3.69 2.98
CA ALA A 58 3.22 2.53 2.91
C ALA A 58 2.44 1.21 2.89
N GLN A 59 1.32 1.11 3.60
CA GLN A 59 0.47 -0.08 3.57
C GLN A 59 -0.14 -0.28 2.18
N ASN A 60 -0.66 0.77 1.55
CA ASN A 60 -1.21 0.69 0.20
C ASN A 60 -0.12 0.31 -0.81
N LEU A 61 1.05 0.94 -0.73
CA LEU A 61 2.17 0.64 -1.64
C LEU A 61 2.71 -0.80 -1.46
N ILE A 62 2.77 -1.31 -0.23
CA ILE A 62 3.12 -2.72 0.01
C ILE A 62 2.04 -3.65 -0.53
N GLY A 63 0.77 -3.28 -0.42
CA GLY A 63 -0.35 -4.00 -1.04
C GLY A 63 -0.19 -4.10 -2.56
N GLU A 64 0.11 -2.97 -3.22
CA GLU A 64 0.40 -2.92 -4.65
C GLU A 64 1.60 -3.79 -5.02
N CYS A 65 2.66 -3.77 -4.22
CA CYS A 65 3.84 -4.60 -4.48
C CYS A 65 3.52 -6.09 -4.48
N TYR A 66 2.69 -6.58 -3.54
CA TYR A 66 2.25 -7.98 -3.56
C TYR A 66 1.26 -8.27 -4.70
N ALA A 67 0.43 -7.32 -5.11
CA ALA A 67 -0.52 -7.51 -6.21
C ALA A 67 0.17 -7.60 -7.58
N LEU A 68 1.21 -6.78 -7.79
CA LEU A 68 1.92 -6.64 -9.06
C LEU A 68 3.21 -7.49 -9.12
N GLY A 69 3.72 -7.95 -7.98
CA GLY A 69 4.96 -8.73 -7.89
C GLY A 69 6.21 -7.86 -7.88
N PHE A 70 6.11 -6.63 -7.34
CA PHE A 70 7.22 -5.69 -7.30
C PHE A 70 8.14 -5.98 -6.12
N GLY A 71 9.29 -6.59 -6.40
CA GLY A 71 10.33 -6.86 -5.39
C GLY A 71 9.96 -7.96 -4.38
N VAL A 72 8.75 -8.50 -4.48
CA VAL A 72 8.23 -9.65 -3.74
C VAL A 72 7.44 -10.55 -4.69
N PRO A 73 7.32 -11.87 -4.41
CA PRO A 73 6.41 -12.73 -5.17
C PRO A 73 4.97 -12.23 -5.09
N LYS A 74 4.22 -12.40 -6.19
CA LYS A 74 2.80 -12.06 -6.22
C LYS A 74 2.04 -12.85 -5.16
N ASP A 75 1.16 -12.17 -4.44
CA ASP A 75 0.34 -12.78 -3.38
C ASP A 75 -0.94 -11.95 -3.17
N VAL A 76 -2.06 -12.49 -3.67
CA VAL A 76 -3.36 -11.81 -3.63
C VAL A 76 -3.83 -11.60 -2.20
N GLU A 77 -3.64 -12.57 -1.32
CA GLU A 77 -4.10 -12.51 0.06
C GLU A 77 -3.31 -11.46 0.84
N LYS A 78 -1.99 -11.42 0.65
CA LYS A 78 -1.16 -10.36 1.26
C LYS A 78 -1.49 -8.98 0.72
N ALA A 79 -1.76 -8.84 -0.59
CA ALA A 79 -2.17 -7.56 -1.15
C ALA A 79 -3.45 -7.03 -0.48
N ILE A 80 -4.49 -7.85 -0.44
CA ILE A 80 -5.77 -7.52 0.22
C ILE A 80 -5.57 -7.21 1.71
N TYR A 81 -4.75 -8.01 2.40
CA TYR A 81 -4.41 -7.77 3.80
C TYR A 81 -3.82 -6.37 4.02
N TRP A 82 -2.87 -5.94 3.18
CA TRP A 82 -2.23 -4.64 3.33
C TRP A 82 -3.14 -3.47 2.94
N PHE A 83 -3.93 -3.59 1.87
CA PHE A 83 -4.94 -2.58 1.51
C PHE A 83 -5.98 -2.38 2.63
N ARG A 84 -6.44 -3.47 3.26
CA ARG A 84 -7.37 -3.37 4.41
C ARG A 84 -6.75 -2.66 5.62
N ARG A 85 -5.44 -2.76 5.80
CA ARG A 85 -4.75 -2.04 6.88
C ARG A 85 -4.65 -0.55 6.60
N GLY A 86 -4.33 -0.16 5.36
CA GLY A 86 -4.22 1.24 4.93
C GLY A 86 -5.53 2.01 5.07
N THR A 87 -6.65 1.34 4.83
CA THR A 87 -7.98 1.96 4.83
C THR A 87 -8.61 2.11 6.22
N LYS A 88 -8.16 1.35 7.23
CA LYS A 88 -8.78 1.29 8.57
C LYS A 88 -8.80 2.62 9.35
N LYS A 89 -7.89 3.54 9.06
CA LYS A 89 -7.83 4.86 9.71
C LYS A 89 -8.73 5.91 9.04
N SER A 90 -9.24 5.65 7.83
CA SER A 90 -9.95 6.63 7.00
C SER A 90 -11.44 6.82 7.34
N ASN A 91 -11.93 6.36 8.50
CA ASN A 91 -13.37 6.23 8.84
C ASN A 91 -14.17 5.34 7.86
N CYS A 92 -13.52 4.73 6.88
CA CYS A 92 -14.10 3.69 6.05
C CYS A 92 -13.91 2.34 6.77
N SER A 93 -15.00 1.61 7.00
CA SER A 93 -14.96 0.26 7.57
C SER A 93 -15.65 -0.71 6.62
N GLY A 94 -15.02 -1.86 6.38
CA GLY A 94 -15.56 -2.92 5.53
C GLY A 94 -14.81 -3.11 4.21
N ASP A 95 -15.29 -4.07 3.42
CA ASP A 95 -14.60 -4.51 2.20
C ASP A 95 -14.75 -3.51 1.04
N GLU A 96 -15.73 -2.59 1.12
CA GLU A 96 -15.91 -1.45 0.21
C GLU A 96 -14.68 -0.53 0.16
N CYS A 97 -13.92 -0.46 1.26
CA CYS A 97 -12.82 0.49 1.40
C CYS A 97 -11.61 0.16 0.52
N ILE A 98 -11.40 -1.12 0.19
CA ILE A 98 -10.28 -1.54 -0.67
C ILE A 98 -10.66 -1.57 -2.15
N ALA A 99 -11.92 -1.29 -2.50
CA ALA A 99 -12.42 -1.51 -3.85
C ALA A 99 -11.73 -0.60 -4.89
N ALA A 100 -11.33 0.61 -4.48
CA ALA A 100 -10.53 1.51 -5.31
C ALA A 100 -9.11 0.97 -5.58
N ASP A 101 -8.43 0.44 -4.56
CA ASP A 101 -7.10 -0.16 -4.70
C ASP A 101 -7.13 -1.41 -5.59
N LEU A 102 -8.14 -2.26 -5.41
CA LEU A 102 -8.36 -3.44 -6.25
C LEU A 102 -8.60 -3.04 -7.71
N TYR A 103 -9.43 -2.03 -7.96
CA TYR A 103 -9.67 -1.52 -9.31
C TYR A 103 -8.40 -0.95 -9.94
N PHE A 104 -7.62 -0.18 -9.16
CA PHE A 104 -6.35 0.39 -9.60
C PHE A 104 -5.34 -0.69 -10.03
N VAL A 105 -5.22 -1.79 -9.27
CA VAL A 105 -4.40 -2.94 -9.69
C VAL A 105 -4.91 -3.51 -11.02
N GLY A 106 -6.22 -3.62 -11.19
CA GLY A 106 -6.85 -4.01 -12.46
C GLY A 106 -6.43 -3.12 -13.63
N GLU A 107 -6.49 -1.80 -13.44
CA GLU A 107 -6.06 -0.82 -14.46
C GLU A 107 -4.57 -0.94 -14.81
N LYS A 108 -3.70 -1.23 -13.85
CA LYS A 108 -2.28 -1.47 -14.11
C LYS A 108 -2.07 -2.64 -15.07
N TYR A 109 -2.80 -3.74 -14.88
CA TYR A 109 -2.76 -4.89 -15.78
C TYR A 109 -3.42 -4.62 -17.14
N LEU A 110 -4.49 -3.81 -17.22
CA LEU A 110 -5.10 -3.42 -18.50
C LEU A 110 -4.14 -2.57 -19.34
N ASN A 111 -3.52 -1.58 -18.69
CA ASN A 111 -2.71 -0.57 -19.34
C ASN A 111 -1.24 -1.00 -19.48
N GLY A 112 -0.80 -2.01 -18.74
CA GLY A 112 0.57 -2.50 -18.74
C GLY A 112 1.53 -1.54 -18.06
N VAL A 113 1.10 -0.92 -16.96
CA VAL A 113 1.90 0.07 -16.22
C VAL A 113 2.72 -0.66 -15.17
N GLY A 114 4.04 -0.72 -15.38
CA GLY A 114 4.98 -1.46 -14.51
C GLY A 114 4.85 -2.98 -14.57
N VAL A 115 3.83 -3.51 -15.26
CA VAL A 115 3.61 -4.93 -15.52
C VAL A 115 3.28 -5.14 -16.99
N LYS A 116 3.51 -6.35 -17.52
CA LYS A 116 3.00 -6.69 -18.86
C LYS A 116 1.47 -6.62 -18.86
N LYS A 117 0.89 -6.10 -19.95
CA LYS A 117 -0.56 -6.14 -20.15
C LYS A 117 -1.08 -7.56 -19.99
N ASP A 118 -2.05 -7.74 -19.11
CA ASP A 118 -2.71 -9.01 -18.87
C ASP A 118 -4.20 -8.78 -18.59
N ARG A 119 -5.02 -9.02 -19.61
CA ARG A 119 -6.47 -8.82 -19.52
C ARG A 119 -7.12 -9.78 -18.51
N LYS A 120 -6.57 -10.98 -18.30
CA LYS A 120 -7.16 -11.95 -17.38
C LYS A 120 -6.93 -11.52 -15.93
N GLU A 121 -5.70 -11.13 -15.60
CA GLU A 121 -5.38 -10.55 -14.29
C GLU A 121 -6.18 -9.27 -14.04
N ALA A 122 -6.23 -8.38 -15.02
CA ALA A 122 -7.05 -7.17 -14.92
C ALA A 122 -8.50 -7.46 -14.54
N ILE A 123 -9.17 -8.35 -15.28
CA ILE A 123 -10.56 -8.71 -15.03
C ILE A 123 -10.71 -9.35 -13.64
N PHE A 124 -9.76 -10.18 -13.20
CA PHE A 124 -9.78 -10.76 -11.87
C PHE A 124 -9.82 -9.69 -10.76
N TRP A 125 -8.94 -8.69 -10.84
CA TRP A 125 -8.88 -7.60 -9.86
C TRP A 125 -10.10 -6.67 -9.95
N ILE A 126 -10.57 -6.36 -11.16
CA ILE A 126 -11.76 -5.54 -11.38
C ILE A 126 -13.02 -6.24 -10.86
N LYS A 127 -13.16 -7.56 -11.02
CA LYS A 127 -14.26 -8.32 -10.42
C LYS A 127 -14.27 -8.21 -8.90
N LYS A 128 -13.12 -8.35 -8.24
CA LYS A 128 -13.01 -8.16 -6.79
C LYS A 128 -13.40 -6.74 -6.35
N ALA A 129 -13.10 -5.72 -7.15
CA ALA A 129 -13.57 -4.37 -6.89
C ALA A 129 -15.10 -4.23 -7.07
N ALA A 130 -15.66 -4.85 -8.09
CA ALA A 130 -17.11 -4.85 -8.35
C ALA A 130 -17.93 -5.61 -7.29
N GLU A 131 -17.39 -6.71 -6.76
CA GLU A 131 -17.95 -7.44 -5.60
C GLU A 131 -18.13 -6.50 -4.39
N ASN A 132 -17.28 -5.48 -4.29
CA ASN A 132 -17.30 -4.43 -3.27
C ASN A 132 -17.99 -3.14 -3.75
N ARG A 133 -18.89 -3.27 -4.73
CA ARG A 133 -19.76 -2.21 -5.26
C ARG A 133 -19.03 -0.99 -5.83
N TYR A 134 -17.78 -1.14 -6.28
CA TYR A 134 -17.05 -0.03 -6.89
C TYR A 134 -17.65 0.37 -8.24
N PRO A 135 -18.21 1.59 -8.40
CA PRO A 135 -18.99 1.94 -9.59
C PRO A 135 -18.21 1.76 -10.90
N LYS A 136 -16.98 2.26 -10.96
CA LYS A 136 -16.13 2.13 -12.16
C LYS A 136 -15.84 0.67 -12.54
N ALA A 137 -15.75 -0.23 -11.54
CA ALA A 137 -15.54 -1.64 -11.80
C ALA A 137 -16.79 -2.28 -12.40
N ILE A 138 -17.97 -1.96 -11.86
CA ILE A 138 -19.25 -2.44 -12.37
C ILE A 138 -19.48 -1.95 -13.80
N ASP A 139 -19.28 -0.65 -14.05
CA ASP A 139 -19.43 -0.04 -15.36
C ASP A 139 -18.49 -0.69 -16.38
N PHE A 140 -17.21 -0.86 -16.02
CA PHE A 140 -16.23 -1.54 -16.87
C PHE A 140 -16.68 -2.95 -17.27
N LEU A 141 -17.17 -3.75 -16.30
CA LEU A 141 -17.62 -5.11 -16.57
C LEU A 141 -18.85 -5.13 -17.47
N ALA A 142 -19.80 -4.21 -17.25
CA ALA A 142 -21.00 -4.08 -18.06
C ALA A 142 -20.67 -3.67 -19.51
N GLU A 143 -19.85 -2.64 -19.71
CA GLU A 143 -19.42 -2.16 -21.03
C GLU A 143 -18.69 -3.24 -21.82
N ASN A 144 -17.89 -4.05 -21.15
CA ASN A 144 -17.11 -5.12 -21.77
C ASN A 144 -17.87 -6.45 -21.87
N LYS A 145 -19.14 -6.50 -21.44
CA LYS A 145 -20.00 -7.71 -21.42
C LYS A 145 -19.33 -8.88 -20.69
N ILE A 146 -18.72 -8.59 -19.55
CA ILE A 146 -18.02 -9.57 -18.70
C ILE A 146 -18.93 -9.90 -17.52
N ASN A 147 -19.44 -11.14 -17.51
CA ASN A 147 -20.20 -11.69 -16.37
C ASN A 147 -19.24 -12.16 -15.28
#